data_AF-A0AAW8RBI2-F1
#
_entry.id   AF-A0AAW8RBI2-F1
#
_cell.length_a   1.000
_cell.length_b   1.000
_cell.length_c   1.000
_cell.angle_alpha   90.00
_cell.angle_beta   90.00
_cell.angle_gamma   90.00
#
_symmetry.space_group_name_H-M   'P 1'
#
loop_
_entity.id
_entity.type
_entity.pdbx_description
1 polymer ?
#
loop_
_entity_poly.entity_id
_entity_poly.type
_entity_poly.pdbx_seq_one_letter_code
_entity_poly.pdbx_strand_id
1 'polypeptide(L)'
;MKLGARTLKTGLAIAIALYLTHLAGITYVTFAAISAVFAMQPSVKRSLKTLKDQTIGNLLGAGIAIGAFLTVGNSFVVIGIAAIILIAILNRFRLDSVIGLATVTLIVVMMTSEDSFMLYALLRFSSTMIGILTAFIVNTLFFPPRYEEKLYHVVDYATTEILKWIRASVRKNTEYPFLKKDLKWVKKQMEKMDFYYSLFSEEDVYFRKTRFQNLRKVVVYRQMISTTKAAYNLLKTIHNNENAFNNFPPELRILIRERLETLLSAHEQILLKFNGRVPAGSVNFIANNRSLRKEFMQSFFDEASTEENIKDDYLQSNSVIHIMSSILNYEEYLEHLNALVTSYKGNHWNPSSDISNIENVEQ
;
A
#
# COMPACT_ATOMS: atom_id res chain seq x y z
N MET A 1 -13.68 -2.61 21.47
CA MET A 1 -13.23 -1.78 20.33
C MET A 1 -11.77 -1.38 20.60
N LYS A 2 -10.79 -1.88 19.84
CA LYS A 2 -9.38 -1.46 20.03
C LYS A 2 -9.19 -0.09 19.38
N LEU A 3 -8.89 0.95 20.15
CA LEU A 3 -8.54 2.26 19.62
C LEU A 3 -7.19 2.14 18.91
N GLY A 4 -7.16 2.36 17.60
CA GLY A 4 -5.92 2.30 16.83
C GLY A 4 -4.95 3.42 17.22
N ALA A 5 -3.65 3.16 17.12
CA ALA A 5 -2.59 4.15 17.41
C ALA A 5 -2.78 5.50 16.68
N ARG A 6 -3.39 5.48 15.48
CA ARG A 6 -3.77 6.69 14.75
C ARG A 6 -4.75 7.56 15.53
N THR A 7 -5.80 6.98 16.10
CA THR A 7 -6.80 7.72 16.87
C THR A 7 -6.19 8.33 18.13
N LEU A 8 -5.29 7.59 18.80
CA LEU A 8 -4.57 8.08 19.97
C LEU A 8 -3.66 9.27 19.65
N LYS A 9 -2.84 9.18 18.60
CA LYS A 9 -1.98 10.31 18.20
C LYS A 9 -2.76 11.52 17.71
N THR A 10 -3.92 11.32 17.06
CA THR A 10 -4.82 12.43 16.72
C THR A 10 -5.33 13.12 17.98
N GLY A 11 -5.82 12.35 18.98
CA GLY A 11 -6.26 12.90 20.26
C GLY A 11 -5.16 13.67 20.99
N LEU A 12 -3.94 13.11 21.00
CA LEU A 12 -2.76 13.76 21.57
C LEU A 12 -2.43 15.08 20.86
N ALA A 13 -2.45 15.08 19.52
CA ALA A 13 -2.19 16.30 18.73
C ALA A 13 -3.23 17.39 19.01
N ILE A 14 -4.51 17.02 19.15
CA ILE A 14 -5.57 17.97 19.53
C ILE A 14 -5.28 18.56 20.91
N ALA A 15 -5.01 17.73 21.92
CA ALA A 15 -4.77 18.17 23.28
C ALA A 15 -3.55 19.12 23.36
N ILE A 16 -2.44 18.75 22.72
CA ILE A 16 -1.23 19.58 22.68
C ILE A 16 -1.51 20.89 21.93
N ALA A 17 -2.23 20.85 20.81
CA ALA A 17 -2.53 22.06 20.03
C ALA A 17 -3.37 23.05 20.84
N LEU A 18 -4.43 22.57 21.50
CA LEU A 18 -5.25 23.38 22.40
C LEU A 18 -4.40 24.02 23.51
N TYR A 19 -3.55 23.21 24.16
CA TYR A 19 -2.72 23.66 25.26
C TYR A 19 -1.68 24.70 24.83
N LEU A 20 -0.98 24.48 23.72
CA LEU A 20 0.01 25.41 23.19
C LEU A 20 -0.62 26.74 22.77
N THR A 21 -1.80 26.72 22.13
CA THR A 21 -2.50 27.94 21.74
C THR A 21 -3.03 28.72 22.94
N HIS A 22 -3.51 28.01 23.99
CA HIS A 22 -3.90 28.64 25.25
C HIS A 22 -2.71 29.29 25.96
N LEU A 23 -1.57 28.60 26.05
CA LEU A 23 -0.33 29.16 26.64
C LEU A 23 0.20 30.37 25.87
N ALA A 24 0.02 30.40 24.55
CA ALA A 24 0.39 31.55 23.72
C ALA A 24 -0.54 32.76 23.88
N GLY A 25 -1.61 32.65 24.70
CA GLY A 25 -2.57 33.73 24.92
C GLY A 25 -3.46 34.02 23.70
N ILE A 26 -3.58 33.08 22.76
CA ILE A 26 -4.37 33.27 21.53
C ILE A 26 -5.82 32.86 21.80
N THR A 27 -6.76 33.80 21.62
CA THR A 27 -8.20 33.63 21.90
C THR A 27 -8.84 32.46 21.14
N TYR A 28 -8.36 32.16 19.93
CA TYR A 28 -9.00 31.25 18.98
C TYR A 28 -8.53 29.80 19.08
N VAL A 29 -8.51 29.25 20.30
CA VAL A 29 -7.95 27.92 20.63
C VAL A 29 -8.60 26.78 19.83
N THR A 30 -9.90 26.88 19.54
CA THR A 30 -10.65 25.85 18.78
C THR A 30 -10.10 25.59 17.38
N PHE A 31 -9.50 26.60 16.74
CA PHE A 31 -8.99 26.47 15.37
C PHE A 31 -7.69 25.68 15.31
N ALA A 32 -6.87 25.72 16.36
CA ALA A 32 -5.71 24.86 16.50
C ALA A 32 -6.10 23.38 16.60
N ALA A 33 -7.18 23.05 17.32
CA ALA A 33 -7.70 21.68 17.37
C ALA A 33 -8.21 21.21 16.00
N ILE A 34 -9.03 22.04 15.33
CA ILE A 34 -9.57 21.71 14.00
C ILE A 34 -8.42 21.52 13.02
N SER A 35 -7.46 22.44 12.97
CA SER A 35 -6.34 22.34 12.05
C SER A 35 -5.43 21.14 12.36
N ALA A 36 -5.24 20.77 13.63
CA ALA A 36 -4.52 19.56 14.01
C ALA A 36 -5.19 18.28 13.49
N VAL A 37 -6.53 18.22 13.51
CA VAL A 37 -7.28 17.09 12.94
C VAL A 37 -7.08 16.99 11.43
N PHE A 38 -7.21 18.11 10.71
CA PHE A 38 -7.04 18.14 9.25
C PHE A 38 -5.58 17.91 8.80
N ALA A 39 -4.61 18.27 9.64
CA ALA A 39 -3.19 18.09 9.36
C ALA A 39 -2.66 16.69 9.70
N MET A 40 -3.42 15.88 10.45
CA MET A 40 -3.00 14.54 10.86
C MET A 40 -3.04 13.56 9.68
N GLN A 41 -1.86 13.10 9.25
CA GLN A 41 -1.71 12.22 8.10
C GLN A 41 -1.29 10.79 8.50
N PRO A 42 -1.48 9.79 7.61
CA PRO A 42 -1.02 8.43 7.87
C PRO A 42 0.50 8.32 8.03
N SER A 43 1.26 8.97 7.13
CA SER A 43 2.73 8.92 7.09
C SER A 43 3.38 10.29 7.35
N VAL A 44 4.64 10.28 7.77
CA VAL A 44 5.42 11.51 8.05
C VAL A 44 5.64 12.34 6.77
N LYS A 45 5.93 11.70 5.64
CA LYS A 45 6.10 12.39 4.35
C LYS A 45 4.83 13.12 3.91
N ARG A 46 3.68 12.45 4.04
CA ARG A 46 2.38 13.09 3.77
C ARG A 46 2.16 14.23 4.74
N SER A 47 2.48 14.09 6.01
CA SER A 47 2.37 15.16 7.00
C SER A 47 3.26 16.38 6.67
N LEU A 48 4.49 16.18 6.18
CA LEU A 48 5.35 17.28 5.72
C LEU A 48 4.77 17.98 4.49
N LYS A 49 4.28 17.20 3.51
CA LYS A 49 3.60 17.76 2.33
C LYS A 49 2.38 18.56 2.77
N THR A 50 1.55 17.99 3.64
CA THR A 50 0.37 18.65 4.22
C THR A 50 0.74 19.90 5.01
N LEU A 51 1.83 19.91 5.79
CA LEU A 51 2.31 21.11 6.47
C LEU A 51 2.57 22.25 5.46
N LYS A 52 3.31 21.96 4.38
CA LYS A 52 3.60 22.94 3.33
C LYS A 52 2.31 23.39 2.62
N ASP A 53 1.51 22.44 2.15
CA ASP A 53 0.31 22.71 1.36
C ASP A 53 -0.73 23.47 2.20
N GLN A 54 -0.92 23.10 3.47
CA GLN A 54 -1.86 23.78 4.38
C GLN A 54 -1.38 25.20 4.72
N THR A 55 -0.06 25.40 4.86
CA THR A 55 0.49 26.74 5.09
C THR A 55 0.17 27.65 3.90
N ILE A 56 0.44 27.19 2.67
CA ILE A 56 0.15 27.94 1.44
C ILE A 56 -1.35 28.17 1.28
N GLY A 57 -2.16 27.12 1.46
CA GLY A 57 -3.62 27.19 1.31
C GLY A 57 -4.26 28.17 2.29
N ASN A 58 -3.86 28.14 3.57
CA ASN A 58 -4.37 29.08 4.56
C ASN A 58 -3.88 30.51 4.33
N LEU A 59 -2.65 30.71 3.83
CA LEU A 59 -2.16 32.02 3.42
C LEU A 59 -3.00 32.60 2.28
N LEU A 60 -3.31 31.79 1.26
CA LEU A 60 -4.18 32.20 0.15
C LEU A 60 -5.60 32.47 0.62
N GLY A 61 -6.16 31.62 1.49
CA GLY A 61 -7.49 31.83 2.07
C GLY A 61 -7.59 33.13 2.85
N ALA A 62 -6.62 33.40 3.73
CA ALA A 62 -6.55 34.66 4.48
C ALA A 62 -6.32 35.87 3.57
N GLY A 63 -5.40 35.77 2.59
CA GLY A 63 -5.10 36.87 1.66
C GLY A 63 -6.28 37.26 0.78
N ILE A 64 -7.00 36.27 0.23
CA ILE A 64 -8.22 36.50 -0.56
C ILE A 64 -9.34 37.07 0.33
N ALA A 65 -9.50 36.55 1.56
CA ALA A 65 -10.47 37.10 2.50
C ALA A 65 -10.21 38.58 2.78
N ILE A 66 -8.95 38.95 3.04
CA ILE A 66 -8.56 40.34 3.27
C ILE A 66 -8.84 41.20 2.04
N GLY A 67 -8.43 40.76 0.85
CA GLY A 67 -8.66 41.50 -0.40
C GLY A 67 -10.15 41.70 -0.72
N ALA A 68 -10.96 40.66 -0.56
CA ALA A 68 -12.40 40.71 -0.83
C ALA A 68 -13.14 41.59 0.19
N PHE A 69 -12.79 41.48 1.47
CA PHE A 69 -13.37 42.29 2.54
C PHE A 69 -13.11 43.79 2.32
N LEU A 70 -11.85 44.16 2.01
CA LEU A 70 -11.47 45.56 1.83
C LEU A 70 -12.05 46.21 0.56
N THR A 71 -12.40 45.42 -0.46
CA THR A 71 -12.87 45.94 -1.76
C THR A 71 -14.39 45.95 -1.89
N VAL A 72 -15.06 44.89 -1.45
CA VAL A 72 -16.51 44.69 -1.67
C VAL A 72 -17.29 44.54 -0.35
N GLY A 73 -16.60 44.26 0.76
CA GLY A 73 -17.21 44.01 2.06
C GLY A 73 -17.50 42.52 2.33
N ASN A 74 -18.38 42.26 3.31
CA ASN A 74 -18.62 40.92 3.88
C ASN A 74 -20.01 40.33 3.63
N SER A 75 -20.70 40.74 2.56
CA SER A 75 -22.01 40.14 2.24
C SER A 75 -21.87 38.65 1.91
N PHE A 76 -22.91 37.86 2.21
CA PHE A 76 -22.89 36.41 1.99
C PHE A 76 -22.57 36.02 0.54
N VAL A 77 -23.03 36.83 -0.42
CA VAL A 77 -22.74 36.63 -1.86
C VAL A 77 -21.24 36.81 -2.14
N VAL A 78 -20.60 37.83 -1.55
CA VAL A 78 -19.18 38.11 -1.75
C VAL A 78 -18.33 37.00 -1.15
N ILE A 79 -18.70 36.48 0.02
CA ILE A 79 -18.01 35.34 0.65
C ILE A 79 -18.09 34.10 -0.27
N GLY A 80 -19.25 33.82 -0.84
CA GLY A 80 -19.43 32.72 -1.80
C GLY A 80 -18.55 32.86 -3.04
N ILE A 81 -18.51 34.06 -3.64
CA ILE A 81 -17.66 34.35 -4.81
C ILE A 81 -16.18 34.22 -4.45
N ALA A 82 -15.75 34.77 -3.32
CA ALA A 82 -14.37 34.68 -2.85
C ALA A 82 -13.95 33.22 -2.58
N ALA A 83 -14.85 32.39 -2.06
CA ALA A 83 -14.62 30.96 -1.90
C ALA A 83 -14.47 30.24 -3.25
N ILE A 84 -15.30 30.55 -4.26
CA ILE A 84 -15.17 30.00 -5.61
C ILE A 84 -13.80 30.35 -6.22
N ILE A 85 -13.38 31.61 -6.08
CA ILE A 85 -12.08 32.09 -6.56
C ILE A 85 -10.94 31.33 -5.85
N LEU A 86 -11.00 31.21 -4.52
CA LEU A 86 -10.02 30.45 -3.75
C LEU A 86 -9.94 28.99 -4.22
N ILE A 87 -11.09 28.32 -4.37
CA ILE A 87 -11.14 26.92 -4.82
C ILE A 87 -10.51 26.79 -6.22
N ALA A 88 -10.85 27.69 -7.15
CA ALA A 88 -10.28 27.69 -8.50
C ALA A 88 -8.74 27.86 -8.47
N ILE A 89 -8.23 28.75 -7.62
CA ILE A 89 -6.79 28.97 -7.42
C ILE A 89 -6.13 27.72 -6.85
N LEU A 90 -6.69 27.12 -5.79
CA LEU A 90 -6.13 25.93 -5.16
C LEU A 90 -6.10 24.73 -6.12
N ASN A 91 -7.15 24.52 -6.90
CA ASN A 91 -7.19 23.50 -7.96
C ASN A 91 -6.11 23.76 -9.01
N ARG A 92 -5.92 25.01 -9.44
CA ARG A 92 -4.87 25.38 -10.42
C ARG A 92 -3.47 25.05 -9.91
N PHE A 93 -3.22 25.20 -8.61
CA PHE A 93 -1.95 24.85 -7.96
C PHE A 93 -1.86 23.37 -7.52
N ARG A 94 -2.86 22.53 -7.80
CA ARG A 94 -2.94 21.11 -7.36
C ARG A 94 -2.89 20.95 -5.84
N LEU A 95 -3.56 21.85 -5.13
CA LEU A 95 -3.67 21.91 -3.67
C LEU A 95 -5.02 21.38 -3.18
N ASP A 96 -5.56 20.33 -3.81
CA ASP A 96 -6.92 19.83 -3.57
C ASP A 96 -7.13 19.39 -2.11
N SER A 97 -6.09 18.84 -1.49
CA SER A 97 -6.14 18.30 -0.13
C SER A 97 -6.36 19.37 0.97
N VAL A 98 -6.19 20.65 0.66
CA VAL A 98 -6.27 21.75 1.65
C VAL A 98 -7.45 22.70 1.44
N ILE A 99 -8.26 22.46 0.40
CA ILE A 99 -9.43 23.28 0.06
C ILE A 99 -10.35 23.45 1.26
N GLY A 100 -10.71 22.35 1.94
CA GLY A 100 -11.64 22.41 3.06
C GLY A 100 -11.21 23.39 4.16
N LEU A 101 -9.97 23.25 4.66
CA LEU A 101 -9.47 24.10 5.74
C LEU A 101 -9.23 25.55 5.27
N ALA A 102 -8.68 25.74 4.06
CA ALA A 102 -8.45 27.07 3.50
C ALA A 102 -9.76 27.85 3.27
N THR A 103 -10.81 27.19 2.80
CA THR A 103 -12.14 27.80 2.62
C THR A 103 -12.78 28.12 3.97
N VAL A 104 -12.65 27.27 4.98
CA VAL A 104 -13.10 27.58 6.35
C VAL A 104 -12.38 28.83 6.87
N THR A 105 -11.07 28.93 6.68
CA THR A 105 -10.29 30.12 7.06
C THR A 105 -10.82 31.37 6.35
N LEU A 106 -11.07 31.31 5.04
CA LEU A 106 -11.63 32.44 4.28
C LEU A 106 -12.99 32.88 4.85
N ILE A 107 -13.92 31.93 5.03
CA ILE A 107 -15.28 32.23 5.51
C ILE A 107 -15.22 32.87 6.89
N VAL A 108 -14.47 32.27 7.82
CA VAL A 108 -14.39 32.74 9.21
C VAL A 108 -13.75 34.12 9.29
N VAL A 109 -12.70 34.39 8.50
CA VAL A 109 -12.08 35.72 8.43
C VAL A 109 -13.07 36.75 7.89
N MET A 110 -13.78 36.46 6.79
CA MET A 110 -14.72 37.42 6.20
C MET A 110 -15.99 37.65 7.04
N MET A 111 -16.42 36.66 7.83
CA MET A 111 -17.60 36.79 8.69
C MET A 111 -17.34 37.59 9.97
N THR A 112 -16.10 37.96 10.28
CA THR A 112 -15.82 38.75 11.48
C THR A 112 -16.45 40.14 11.39
N SER A 113 -16.94 40.63 12.52
CA SER A 113 -17.44 41.99 12.70
C SER A 113 -16.51 42.82 13.58
N GLU A 114 -15.30 42.30 13.88
CA GLU A 114 -14.32 42.99 14.73
C GLU A 114 -13.69 44.18 14.00
N ASP A 115 -13.58 45.32 14.70
CA ASP A 115 -12.95 46.55 14.21
C ASP A 115 -11.49 46.33 13.77
N SER A 116 -10.79 45.39 14.44
CA SER A 116 -9.42 44.99 14.12
C SER A 116 -9.35 43.74 13.24
N PHE A 117 -10.02 43.78 12.08
CA PHE A 117 -10.06 42.68 11.10
C PHE A 117 -8.68 42.06 10.78
N MET A 118 -7.64 42.89 10.64
CA MET A 118 -6.28 42.40 10.33
C MET A 118 -5.67 41.61 11.49
N LEU A 119 -5.89 42.06 12.73
CA LEU A 119 -5.46 41.34 13.93
C LEU A 119 -6.21 40.01 14.07
N TYR A 120 -7.51 40.01 13.79
CA TYR A 120 -8.33 38.79 13.75
C TYR A 120 -7.76 37.76 12.78
N ALA A 121 -7.50 38.17 11.53
CA ALA A 121 -6.94 37.30 10.50
C ALA A 121 -5.57 36.71 10.92
N LEU A 122 -4.70 37.52 11.52
CA LEU A 122 -3.39 37.09 12.02
C LEU A 122 -3.49 36.10 13.18
N LEU A 123 -4.36 36.35 14.16
CA LEU A 123 -4.57 35.45 15.30
C LEU A 123 -5.19 34.12 14.84
N ARG A 124 -6.11 34.16 13.88
CA ARG A 124 -6.69 32.96 13.25
C ARG A 124 -5.62 32.15 12.52
N PHE A 125 -4.83 32.80 11.67
CA PHE A 125 -3.73 32.14 10.96
C PHE A 125 -2.73 31.51 11.94
N SER A 126 -2.37 32.23 13.00
CA SER A 126 -1.43 31.76 14.03
C SER A 126 -1.97 30.53 14.76
N SER A 127 -3.24 30.54 15.17
CA SER A 127 -3.90 29.38 15.80
C SER A 127 -3.90 28.15 14.86
N THR A 128 -4.28 28.35 13.60
CA THR A 128 -4.26 27.29 12.59
C THR A 128 -2.85 26.72 12.39
N MET A 129 -1.82 27.57 12.32
CA MET A 129 -0.42 27.15 12.19
C MET A 129 0.07 26.34 13.39
N ILE A 130 -0.28 26.73 14.62
CA ILE A 130 0.07 25.96 15.82
C ILE A 130 -0.49 24.54 15.72
N GLY A 131 -1.76 24.38 15.33
CA GLY A 131 -2.34 23.05 15.19
C GLY A 131 -1.71 22.21 14.07
N ILE A 132 -1.38 22.81 12.92
CA ILE A 132 -0.71 22.09 11.82
C ILE A 132 0.70 21.64 12.24
N LEU A 133 1.48 22.54 12.86
CA LEU A 133 2.82 22.24 13.37
C LEU A 133 2.77 21.17 14.46
N THR A 134 1.82 21.27 15.38
CA THR A 134 1.63 20.28 16.45
C THR A 134 1.30 18.91 15.87
N ALA A 135 0.38 18.83 14.91
CA ALA A 135 0.05 17.56 14.26
C ALA A 135 1.26 16.96 13.54
N PHE A 136 2.08 17.78 12.87
CA PHE A 136 3.32 17.34 12.23
C PHE A 136 4.34 16.79 13.24
N ILE A 137 4.59 17.51 14.33
CA ILE A 137 5.51 17.10 15.40
C ILE A 137 5.02 15.80 16.04
N VAL A 138 3.75 15.73 16.41
CA VAL A 138 3.17 14.55 17.04
C VAL A 138 3.23 13.34 16.10
N ASN A 139 2.89 13.52 14.83
CA ASN A 139 2.95 12.46 13.84
C ASN A 139 4.38 11.95 13.56
N THR A 140 5.39 12.80 13.77
CA THR A 140 6.81 12.46 13.56
C THR A 140 7.43 11.80 14.78
N LEU A 141 7.12 12.27 15.99
CA LEU A 141 7.77 11.83 17.22
C LEU A 141 7.02 10.70 17.95
N PHE A 142 5.70 10.63 17.85
CA PHE A 142 4.88 9.71 18.63
C PHE A 142 4.29 8.60 17.73
N PHE A 143 4.68 7.35 18.01
CA PHE A 143 4.23 6.13 17.32
C PHE A 143 4.48 6.16 15.79
N PRO A 144 5.75 6.13 15.34
CA PRO A 144 6.05 6.05 13.92
C PRO A 144 5.36 4.82 13.31
N PRO A 145 4.72 4.95 12.14
CA PRO A 145 3.98 3.84 11.58
C PRO A 145 4.91 2.70 11.18
N ARG A 146 4.63 1.48 11.63
CA ARG A 146 5.35 0.28 11.19
C ARG A 146 4.65 -0.34 9.98
N TYR A 147 4.70 0.34 8.83
CA TYR A 147 4.03 -0.17 7.63
C TYR A 147 4.77 -1.36 7.00
N GLU A 148 6.08 -1.46 7.19
CA GLU A 148 6.87 -2.59 6.72
C GLU A 148 6.39 -3.92 7.32
N GLU A 149 6.28 -4.01 8.65
CA GLU A 149 5.81 -5.21 9.36
C GLU A 149 4.40 -5.59 8.86
N LYS A 150 3.49 -4.61 8.78
CA LYS A 150 2.13 -4.83 8.27
C LYS A 150 2.11 -5.33 6.83
N LEU A 151 2.95 -4.76 5.97
CA LEU A 151 3.08 -5.19 4.58
C LEU A 151 3.58 -6.64 4.52
N TYR A 152 4.64 -6.96 5.27
CA TYR A 152 5.20 -8.30 5.32
C TYR A 152 4.14 -9.32 5.75
N HIS A 153 3.43 -9.09 6.86
CA HIS A 153 2.41 -10.02 7.34
C HIS A 153 1.27 -10.22 6.34
N VAL A 154 0.83 -9.16 5.64
CA VAL A 154 -0.22 -9.31 4.62
C VAL A 154 0.29 -10.12 3.43
N VAL A 155 1.53 -9.89 2.98
CA VAL A 155 2.17 -10.68 1.92
C VAL A 155 2.31 -12.14 2.34
N ASP A 156 2.91 -12.40 3.50
CA ASP A 156 3.17 -13.74 4.04
C ASP A 156 1.88 -14.56 4.21
N TYR A 157 0.86 -13.96 4.82
CA TYR A 157 -0.42 -14.62 5.04
C TYR A 157 -1.16 -14.92 3.73
N ALA A 158 -1.28 -13.93 2.84
CA ALA A 158 -1.98 -14.12 1.57
C ALA A 158 -1.25 -15.12 0.68
N THR A 159 0.08 -15.07 0.62
CA THR A 159 0.89 -16.06 -0.09
C THR A 159 0.61 -17.46 0.47
N THR A 160 0.75 -17.65 1.78
CA THR A 160 0.53 -18.95 2.43
C THR A 160 -0.84 -19.54 2.09
N GLU A 161 -1.90 -18.73 2.15
CA GLU A 161 -3.25 -19.18 1.78
C GLU A 161 -3.37 -19.52 0.28
N ILE A 162 -2.79 -18.72 -0.61
CA ILE A 162 -2.75 -19.03 -2.05
C ILE A 162 -2.03 -20.37 -2.29
N LEU A 163 -0.88 -20.60 -1.67
CA LEU A 163 -0.11 -21.83 -1.90
C LEU A 163 -0.88 -23.07 -1.41
N LYS A 164 -1.56 -22.99 -0.24
CA LYS A 164 -2.45 -24.06 0.25
C LYS A 164 -3.55 -24.39 -0.76
N TRP A 165 -4.20 -23.36 -1.30
CA TRP A 165 -5.24 -23.54 -2.29
C TRP A 165 -4.72 -24.14 -3.61
N ILE A 166 -3.54 -23.73 -4.09
CA ILE A 166 -2.92 -24.36 -5.27
C ILE A 166 -2.69 -25.86 -5.00
N ARG A 167 -2.11 -26.22 -3.85
CA ARG A 167 -1.90 -27.64 -3.49
C ARG A 167 -3.22 -28.43 -3.45
N ALA A 168 -4.28 -27.84 -2.90
CA ALA A 168 -5.59 -28.46 -2.83
C ALA A 168 -6.24 -28.65 -4.22
N SER A 169 -6.15 -27.65 -5.10
CA SER A 169 -6.76 -27.67 -6.43
C SER A 169 -6.13 -28.72 -7.34
N VAL A 170 -4.80 -28.83 -7.33
CA VAL A 170 -4.08 -29.80 -8.18
C VAL A 170 -4.31 -31.25 -7.71
N ARG A 171 -4.78 -31.44 -6.48
CA ARG A 171 -5.13 -32.75 -5.88
C ARG A 171 -6.62 -33.11 -5.97
N LYS A 172 -7.45 -32.30 -6.65
CA LYS A 172 -8.92 -32.47 -6.74
C LYS A 172 -9.63 -32.40 -5.37
N ASN A 173 -9.03 -31.76 -4.38
CA ASN A 173 -9.56 -31.66 -3.02
C ASN A 173 -10.17 -30.28 -2.74
N THR A 174 -10.84 -29.68 -3.74
CA THR A 174 -11.38 -28.33 -3.63
C THR A 174 -12.87 -28.31 -3.94
N GLU A 175 -13.64 -27.67 -3.07
CA GLU A 175 -15.05 -27.40 -3.32
C GLU A 175 -15.23 -25.97 -3.88
N TYR A 176 -15.90 -25.88 -5.04
CA TYR A 176 -16.05 -24.63 -5.80
C TYR A 176 -16.54 -23.41 -4.96
N PRO A 177 -17.56 -23.52 -4.09
CA PRO A 177 -18.07 -22.37 -3.33
C PRO A 177 -17.04 -21.78 -2.37
N PHE A 178 -16.23 -22.62 -1.74
CA PHE A 178 -15.22 -22.22 -0.77
C PHE A 178 -14.06 -21.50 -1.46
N LEU A 179 -13.52 -22.07 -2.54
CA LEU A 179 -12.43 -21.45 -3.29
C LEU A 179 -12.85 -20.10 -3.90
N LYS A 180 -14.08 -19.98 -4.41
CA LYS A 180 -14.58 -18.70 -4.95
C LYS A 180 -14.66 -17.60 -3.88
N LYS A 181 -15.05 -17.95 -2.66
CA LYS A 181 -15.06 -17.02 -1.53
C LYS A 181 -13.64 -16.58 -1.16
N ASP A 182 -12.70 -17.53 -1.12
CA ASP A 182 -11.32 -17.24 -0.74
C ASP A 182 -10.56 -16.48 -1.81
N LEU A 183 -10.84 -16.71 -3.10
CA LEU A 183 -10.32 -15.88 -4.20
C LEU A 183 -10.74 -14.41 -4.07
N LYS A 184 -11.96 -14.13 -3.59
CA LYS A 184 -12.39 -12.74 -3.29
C LYS A 184 -11.64 -12.18 -2.09
N TRP A 185 -11.42 -12.99 -1.06
CA TRP A 185 -10.65 -12.60 0.11
C TRP A 185 -9.18 -12.29 -0.23
N VAL A 186 -8.51 -13.14 -1.03
CA VAL A 186 -7.15 -12.93 -1.51
C VAL A 186 -7.04 -11.63 -2.30
N LYS A 187 -8.00 -11.36 -3.21
CA LYS A 187 -8.04 -10.10 -3.97
C LYS A 187 -8.07 -8.87 -3.05
N LYS A 188 -8.85 -8.93 -1.96
CA LYS A 188 -8.88 -7.85 -0.95
C LYS A 188 -7.56 -7.72 -0.19
N GLN A 189 -6.81 -8.80 0.03
CA GLN A 189 -5.47 -8.71 0.62
C GLN A 189 -4.48 -8.05 -0.34
N MET A 190 -4.57 -8.30 -1.65
CA MET A 190 -3.72 -7.62 -2.63
C MET A 190 -3.91 -6.11 -2.63
N GLU A 191 -5.16 -5.63 -2.53
CA GLU A 191 -5.44 -4.20 -2.40
C GLU A 191 -4.80 -3.61 -1.12
N LYS A 192 -4.80 -4.37 -0.02
CA LYS A 192 -4.09 -3.98 1.20
C LYS A 192 -2.57 -4.00 1.04
N MET A 193 -2.01 -4.95 0.30
CA MET A 193 -0.57 -4.98 -0.01
C MET A 193 -0.16 -3.71 -0.77
N ASP A 194 -0.90 -3.36 -1.82
CA ASP A 194 -0.64 -2.16 -2.61
C ASP A 194 -0.76 -0.88 -1.76
N PHE A 195 -1.76 -0.83 -0.87
CA PHE A 195 -1.93 0.26 0.08
C PHE A 195 -0.73 0.38 1.05
N TYR A 196 -0.36 -0.70 1.75
CA TYR A 196 0.76 -0.65 2.69
C TYR A 196 2.10 -0.42 2.00
N TYR A 197 2.31 -0.97 0.80
CA TYR A 197 3.49 -0.70 -0.01
C TYR A 197 3.59 0.78 -0.41
N SER A 198 2.46 1.43 -0.75
CA SER A 198 2.47 2.87 -1.03
C SER A 198 2.94 3.69 0.18
N LEU A 199 2.53 3.30 1.39
CA LEU A 199 2.92 3.99 2.62
C LEU A 199 4.37 3.72 2.99
N PHE A 200 4.79 2.45 2.93
CA PHE A 200 6.16 2.01 3.21
C PHE A 200 7.18 2.66 2.24
N SER A 201 6.91 2.62 0.93
CA SER A 201 7.79 3.22 -0.08
C SER A 201 7.88 4.75 0.01
N GLU A 202 6.95 5.39 0.71
CA GLU A 202 6.96 6.83 0.97
C GLU A 202 7.77 7.24 2.22
N GLU A 203 7.98 6.36 3.20
CA GLU A 203 8.56 6.73 4.50
C GLU A 203 10.08 7.00 4.49
N ASP A 204 10.83 6.29 3.65
CA ASP A 204 12.27 6.07 3.92
C ASP A 204 13.27 6.98 3.18
N VAL A 205 12.85 8.16 2.71
CA VAL A 205 13.73 9.05 1.90
C VAL A 205 14.56 10.04 2.75
N TYR A 206 14.33 10.12 4.07
CA TYR A 206 14.88 11.21 4.90
C TYR A 206 16.26 10.93 5.52
N PHE A 207 16.55 9.70 5.95
CA PHE A 207 17.85 9.38 6.53
C PHE A 207 18.86 9.05 5.42
N ARG A 208 19.67 10.04 5.01
CA ARG A 208 20.72 9.91 3.97
C ARG A 208 21.63 8.69 4.16
N LYS A 209 21.83 8.24 5.41
CA LYS A 209 22.77 7.16 5.78
C LYS A 209 22.27 5.75 5.40
N THR A 210 20.96 5.52 5.28
CA THR A 210 20.35 4.20 4.99
C THR A 210 19.56 4.16 3.67
N ARG A 211 19.54 5.28 2.91
CA ARG A 211 18.75 5.44 1.69
C ARG A 211 18.89 4.29 0.68
N PHE A 212 20.11 3.83 0.41
CA PHE A 212 20.34 2.75 -0.57
C PHE A 212 19.81 1.39 -0.09
N GLN A 213 19.93 1.08 1.20
CA GLN A 213 19.40 -0.17 1.78
C GLN A 213 17.88 -0.18 1.71
N ASN A 214 17.25 0.94 2.07
CA ASN A 214 15.80 1.07 2.03
C ASN A 214 15.25 1.01 0.61
N LEU A 215 15.93 1.63 -0.37
CA LEU A 215 15.54 1.52 -1.78
C LEU A 215 15.61 0.06 -2.28
N ARG A 216 16.64 -0.69 -1.90
CA ARG A 216 16.72 -2.13 -2.22
C ARG A 216 15.57 -2.91 -1.58
N LYS A 217 15.25 -2.61 -0.32
CA LYS A 217 14.12 -3.23 0.40
C LYS A 217 12.79 -2.97 -0.29
N VAL A 218 12.55 -1.73 -0.75
CA VAL A 218 11.37 -1.36 -1.56
C VAL A 218 11.29 -2.17 -2.84
N VAL A 219 12.42 -2.39 -3.53
CA VAL A 219 12.45 -3.22 -4.75
C VAL A 219 12.11 -4.69 -4.43
N VAL A 220 12.64 -5.25 -3.34
CA VAL A 220 12.31 -6.62 -2.91
C VAL A 220 10.82 -6.76 -2.61
N TYR A 221 10.23 -5.85 -1.80
CA TYR A 221 8.79 -5.90 -1.50
C TYR A 221 7.92 -5.75 -2.74
N ARG A 222 8.30 -4.87 -3.68
CA ARG A 222 7.59 -4.76 -4.96
C ARG A 222 7.55 -6.10 -5.68
N GLN A 223 8.70 -6.79 -5.75
CA GLN A 223 8.76 -8.10 -6.38
C GLN A 223 7.98 -9.14 -5.59
N MET A 224 8.01 -9.15 -4.25
CA MET A 224 7.20 -10.06 -3.44
C MET A 224 5.70 -9.94 -3.76
N ILE A 225 5.20 -8.71 -3.88
CA ILE A 225 3.80 -8.44 -4.24
C ILE A 225 3.51 -8.96 -5.66
N SER A 226 4.40 -8.71 -6.62
CA SER A 226 4.24 -9.20 -8.00
C SER A 226 4.24 -10.74 -8.07
N THR A 227 5.14 -11.40 -7.34
CA THR A 227 5.20 -12.87 -7.26
C THR A 227 3.95 -13.45 -6.59
N THR A 228 3.44 -12.80 -5.54
CA THR A 228 2.17 -13.16 -4.90
C THR A 228 0.98 -13.01 -5.87
N LYS A 229 0.97 -11.94 -6.67
CA LYS A 229 -0.03 -11.72 -7.73
C LYS A 229 0.06 -12.79 -8.82
N ALA A 230 1.27 -13.21 -9.21
CA ALA A 230 1.48 -14.31 -10.14
C ALA A 230 0.95 -15.65 -9.59
N ALA A 231 1.21 -15.96 -8.31
CA ALA A 231 0.68 -17.15 -7.65
C ALA A 231 -0.86 -17.17 -7.62
N TYR A 232 -1.50 -16.05 -7.31
CA TYR A 232 -2.95 -15.93 -7.38
C TYR A 232 -3.51 -16.08 -8.79
N ASN A 233 -2.84 -15.50 -9.79
CA ASN A 233 -3.24 -15.67 -11.18
C ASN A 233 -3.17 -17.14 -11.59
N LEU A 234 -2.12 -17.87 -11.18
CA LEU A 234 -2.01 -19.31 -11.36
C LEU A 234 -3.18 -20.05 -10.68
N LEU A 235 -3.47 -19.77 -9.42
CA LEU A 235 -4.61 -20.38 -8.70
C LEU A 235 -5.94 -20.13 -9.43
N LYS A 236 -6.17 -18.88 -9.86
CA LYS A 236 -7.36 -18.48 -10.62
C LYS A 236 -7.45 -19.20 -11.97
N THR A 237 -6.33 -19.36 -12.66
CA THR A 237 -6.25 -20.09 -13.94
C THR A 237 -6.57 -21.57 -13.73
N ILE A 238 -5.98 -22.22 -12.72
CA ILE A 238 -6.29 -23.62 -12.39
C ILE A 238 -7.77 -23.78 -12.05
N HIS A 239 -8.33 -22.89 -11.23
CA HIS A 239 -9.74 -22.91 -10.87
C HIS A 239 -10.68 -22.76 -12.08
N ASN A 240 -10.40 -21.78 -12.94
CA ASN A 240 -11.23 -21.53 -14.12
C ASN A 240 -11.15 -22.67 -15.14
N ASN A 241 -10.03 -23.39 -15.17
CA ASN A 241 -9.76 -24.49 -16.10
C ASN A 241 -9.73 -25.85 -15.39
N GLU A 242 -10.46 -25.99 -14.28
CA GLU A 242 -10.44 -27.18 -13.42
C GLU A 242 -10.85 -28.45 -14.19
N ASN A 243 -11.86 -28.33 -15.05
CA ASN A 243 -12.32 -29.45 -15.89
C ASN A 243 -11.23 -29.94 -16.84
N ALA A 244 -10.55 -29.01 -17.53
CA ALA A 244 -9.46 -29.34 -18.45
C ALA A 244 -8.31 -30.02 -17.67
N PHE A 245 -7.87 -29.43 -16.56
CA PHE A 245 -6.83 -30.02 -15.71
C PHE A 245 -7.20 -31.43 -15.22
N ASN A 246 -8.47 -31.66 -14.90
CA ASN A 246 -8.95 -32.95 -14.42
C ASN A 246 -8.92 -34.05 -15.48
N ASN A 247 -9.01 -33.67 -16.76
CA ASN A 247 -9.00 -34.55 -17.93
C ASN A 247 -7.59 -34.80 -18.48
N PHE A 248 -6.57 -34.05 -18.06
CA PHE A 248 -5.19 -34.26 -18.50
C PHE A 248 -4.73 -35.70 -18.22
N PRO A 249 -3.83 -36.24 -19.08
CA PRO A 249 -3.19 -37.53 -18.88
C PRO A 249 -2.56 -37.63 -17.48
N PRO A 250 -2.58 -38.82 -16.86
CA PRO A 250 -1.97 -39.02 -15.53
C PRO A 250 -0.53 -38.52 -15.44
N GLU A 251 0.28 -38.78 -16.47
CA GLU A 251 1.69 -38.36 -16.54
C GLU A 251 1.84 -36.84 -16.49
N LEU A 252 1.08 -36.10 -17.32
CA LEU A 252 1.10 -34.64 -17.32
C LEU A 252 0.64 -34.07 -15.97
N ARG A 253 -0.39 -34.65 -15.33
CA ARG A 253 -0.84 -34.20 -14.01
C ARG A 253 0.22 -34.43 -12.93
N ILE A 254 0.94 -35.54 -12.97
CA ILE A 254 2.06 -35.82 -12.04
C ILE A 254 3.16 -34.78 -12.24
N LEU A 255 3.55 -34.54 -13.49
CA LEU A 255 4.59 -33.57 -13.82
C LEU A 255 4.23 -32.14 -13.36
N ILE A 256 2.98 -31.72 -13.57
CA ILE A 256 2.47 -30.43 -13.06
C ILE A 256 2.53 -30.39 -11.53
N ARG A 257 2.11 -31.44 -10.84
CA ARG A 257 2.16 -31.51 -9.37
C ARG A 257 3.57 -31.35 -8.84
N GLU A 258 4.52 -32.11 -9.37
CA GLU A 258 5.92 -32.05 -8.94
C GLU A 258 6.54 -30.68 -9.21
N ARG A 259 6.29 -30.09 -10.39
CA ARG A 259 6.77 -28.75 -10.70
C ARG A 259 6.17 -27.72 -9.75
N LEU A 260 4.85 -27.75 -9.53
CA LEU A 260 4.19 -26.83 -8.64
C LEU A 260 4.69 -26.98 -7.20
N GLU A 261 4.81 -28.18 -6.65
CA GLU A 261 5.33 -28.35 -5.29
C GLU A 261 6.76 -27.80 -5.14
N THR A 262 7.60 -27.93 -6.17
CA THR A 262 8.92 -27.28 -6.21
C THR A 262 8.79 -25.76 -6.13
N LEU A 263 7.94 -25.14 -6.96
CA LEU A 263 7.74 -23.68 -7.00
C LEU A 263 7.08 -23.13 -5.73
N LEU A 264 6.11 -23.84 -5.15
CA LEU A 264 5.44 -23.44 -3.91
C LEU A 264 6.40 -23.51 -2.72
N SER A 265 7.18 -24.60 -2.61
CA SER A 265 8.20 -24.76 -1.57
C SER A 265 9.30 -23.69 -1.69
N ALA A 266 9.68 -23.35 -2.92
CA ALA A 266 10.60 -22.26 -3.18
C ALA A 266 10.07 -20.91 -2.69
N HIS A 267 8.80 -20.59 -2.97
CA HIS A 267 8.20 -19.33 -2.52
C HIS A 267 8.23 -19.21 -0.99
N GLU A 268 7.83 -20.26 -0.27
CA GLU A 268 7.89 -20.32 1.21
C GLU A 268 9.34 -20.09 1.70
N GLN A 269 10.32 -20.78 1.11
CA GLN A 269 11.72 -20.64 1.52
C GLN A 269 12.32 -19.28 1.17
N ILE A 270 11.90 -18.63 0.07
CA ILE A 270 12.34 -17.27 -0.26
C ILE A 270 11.83 -16.26 0.78
N LEU A 271 10.59 -16.41 1.27
CA LEU A 271 10.08 -15.57 2.36
C LEU A 271 10.85 -15.81 3.67
N LEU A 272 11.13 -17.08 4.00
CA LEU A 272 11.98 -17.41 5.16
C LEU A 272 13.40 -16.84 5.04
N LYS A 273 13.96 -16.86 3.82
CA LYS A 273 15.26 -16.28 3.49
C LYS A 273 15.26 -14.77 3.65
N PHE A 274 14.19 -14.10 3.24
CA PHE A 274 14.02 -12.67 3.49
C PHE A 274 13.96 -12.33 4.98
N ASN A 275 13.35 -13.19 5.81
CA ASN A 275 13.35 -13.04 7.27
C ASN A 275 14.62 -13.53 7.97
N GLY A 276 15.64 -13.97 7.23
CA GLY A 276 16.90 -14.46 7.81
C GLY A 276 16.86 -15.87 8.40
N ARG A 277 15.72 -16.57 8.33
CA ARG A 277 15.56 -17.96 8.83
C ARG A 277 16.17 -19.01 7.89
N VAL A 278 16.41 -18.65 6.63
CA VAL A 278 17.06 -19.48 5.62
C VAL A 278 18.29 -18.72 5.08
N PRO A 279 19.44 -19.39 4.88
CA PRO A 279 20.66 -18.73 4.40
C PRO A 279 20.51 -18.05 3.03
N ALA A 280 21.28 -16.98 2.81
CA ALA A 280 21.24 -16.21 1.57
C ALA A 280 21.64 -17.03 0.31
N GLY A 281 22.47 -18.05 0.47
CA GLY A 281 22.89 -18.92 -0.64
C GLY A 281 21.94 -20.08 -0.96
N SER A 282 20.82 -20.22 -0.22
CA SER A 282 19.87 -21.32 -0.39
C SER A 282 18.83 -21.06 -1.49
N VAL A 283 17.98 -22.07 -1.75
CA VAL A 283 16.87 -22.05 -2.74
C VAL A 283 17.35 -22.03 -4.21
N ASN A 284 18.44 -22.74 -4.50
CA ASN A 284 18.96 -22.88 -5.87
C ASN A 284 18.24 -23.97 -6.68
N PHE A 285 17.39 -24.77 -6.04
CA PHE A 285 16.66 -25.88 -6.66
C PHE A 285 15.51 -25.44 -7.57
N ILE A 286 15.16 -24.14 -7.60
CA ILE A 286 14.16 -23.58 -8.53
C ILE A 286 14.64 -23.73 -9.98
N ALA A 287 15.96 -23.53 -10.17
CA ALA A 287 16.60 -23.51 -11.48
C ALA A 287 16.32 -24.83 -12.19
N ASN A 288 15.45 -24.76 -13.19
CA ASN A 288 15.05 -25.94 -13.92
C ASN A 288 16.22 -26.39 -14.80
N ASN A 289 16.57 -27.68 -14.77
CA ASN A 289 17.51 -28.21 -15.75
C ASN A 289 16.91 -27.97 -17.15
N ARG A 290 17.71 -27.51 -18.11
CA ARG A 290 17.20 -27.18 -19.46
C ARG A 290 16.46 -28.36 -20.10
N SER A 291 16.88 -29.58 -19.79
CA SER A 291 16.21 -30.82 -20.20
C SER A 291 14.79 -30.94 -19.62
N LEU A 292 14.64 -30.81 -18.30
CA LEU A 292 13.36 -30.89 -17.60
C LEU A 292 12.38 -29.81 -18.06
N ARG A 293 12.85 -28.59 -18.33
CA ARG A 293 12.00 -27.52 -18.89
C ARG A 293 11.50 -27.86 -20.29
N LYS A 294 12.34 -28.45 -21.13
CA LYS A 294 11.97 -28.86 -22.49
C LYS A 294 10.91 -29.96 -22.45
N GLU A 295 11.13 -31.00 -21.65
CA GLU A 295 10.18 -32.08 -21.44
C GLU A 295 8.83 -31.57 -20.92
N PHE A 296 8.86 -30.71 -19.89
CA PHE A 296 7.66 -30.06 -19.34
C PHE A 296 6.86 -29.32 -20.40
N MET A 297 7.50 -28.43 -21.18
CA MET A 297 6.80 -27.69 -22.22
C MET A 297 6.27 -28.61 -23.32
N GLN A 298 7.05 -29.62 -23.71
CA GLN A 298 6.67 -30.56 -24.75
C GLN A 298 5.41 -31.34 -24.36
N SER A 299 5.29 -31.83 -23.12
CA SER A 299 4.07 -32.52 -22.66
C SER A 299 2.81 -31.65 -22.74
N PHE A 300 2.92 -30.32 -22.53
CA PHE A 300 1.80 -29.40 -22.71
C PHE A 300 1.46 -29.15 -24.18
N PHE A 301 2.47 -29.06 -25.06
CA PHE A 301 2.23 -28.89 -26.50
C PHE A 301 1.59 -30.14 -27.11
N ASP A 302 2.09 -31.32 -26.74
CA ASP A 302 1.55 -32.60 -27.18
C ASP A 302 0.07 -32.70 -26.77
N GLU A 303 -0.24 -32.40 -25.50
CA GLU A 303 -1.61 -32.38 -24.99
C GLU A 303 -2.51 -31.37 -25.73
N ALA A 304 -2.05 -30.13 -25.90
CA ALA A 304 -2.80 -29.07 -26.58
C ALA A 304 -3.06 -29.38 -28.07
N SER A 305 -2.24 -30.24 -28.67
CA SER A 305 -2.32 -30.65 -30.08
C SER A 305 -3.16 -31.92 -30.35
N THR A 306 -3.72 -32.53 -29.31
CA THR A 306 -4.53 -33.75 -29.45
C THR A 306 -5.81 -33.48 -30.24
N GLU A 307 -6.20 -34.40 -31.14
CA GLU A 307 -7.39 -34.25 -31.99
C GLU A 307 -8.68 -33.97 -31.22
N GLU A 308 -8.82 -34.52 -30.02
CA GLU A 308 -9.97 -34.31 -29.13
C GLU A 308 -10.06 -32.85 -28.65
N ASN A 309 -8.93 -32.23 -28.34
CA ASN A 309 -8.85 -30.83 -27.91
C ASN A 309 -9.02 -29.84 -29.07
N ILE A 310 -8.74 -30.27 -30.31
CA ILE A 310 -8.88 -29.47 -31.53
C ILE A 310 -10.31 -29.51 -32.09
N LYS A 311 -11.06 -30.60 -31.87
CA LYS A 311 -12.42 -30.79 -32.40
C LYS A 311 -13.50 -30.00 -31.64
N ASP A 312 -13.34 -29.80 -30.33
CA ASP A 312 -14.28 -29.04 -29.48
C ASP A 312 -13.87 -27.57 -29.32
N ASP A 313 -14.11 -26.76 -30.36
CA ASP A 313 -14.13 -25.27 -30.35
C ASP A 313 -12.87 -24.57 -29.77
N TYR A 314 -11.69 -25.22 -29.84
CA TYR A 314 -10.38 -24.75 -29.33
C TYR A 314 -10.33 -24.36 -27.83
N LEU A 315 -11.46 -24.35 -27.12
CA LEU A 315 -11.60 -23.93 -25.72
C LEU A 315 -10.74 -24.79 -24.79
N GLN A 316 -10.66 -26.09 -25.06
CA GLN A 316 -9.84 -27.02 -24.27
C GLN A 316 -8.34 -26.84 -24.53
N SER A 317 -7.90 -26.74 -25.79
CA SER A 317 -6.50 -26.41 -26.13
C SER A 317 -6.06 -25.07 -25.52
N ASN A 318 -6.92 -24.05 -25.54
CA ASN A 318 -6.64 -22.75 -24.90
C ASN A 318 -6.43 -22.91 -23.39
N SER A 319 -7.23 -23.76 -22.74
CA SER A 319 -7.11 -24.04 -21.30
C SER A 319 -5.76 -24.64 -20.93
N VAL A 320 -5.25 -25.59 -21.73
CA VAL A 320 -3.92 -26.20 -21.59
C VAL A 320 -2.82 -25.14 -21.65
N ILE A 321 -2.87 -24.28 -22.67
CA ILE A 321 -1.90 -23.19 -22.89
C ILE A 321 -1.95 -22.17 -21.75
N HIS A 322 -3.14 -21.81 -21.28
CA HIS A 322 -3.31 -20.87 -20.16
C HIS A 322 -2.69 -21.41 -18.87
N ILE A 323 -2.92 -22.69 -18.55
CA ILE A 323 -2.31 -23.33 -17.37
C ILE A 323 -0.78 -23.29 -17.51
N MET A 324 -0.22 -23.77 -18.63
CA MET A 324 1.22 -23.76 -18.87
C MET A 324 1.82 -22.36 -18.69
N SER A 325 1.25 -21.36 -19.38
CA SER A 325 1.71 -19.97 -19.33
C SER A 325 1.69 -19.41 -17.91
N SER A 326 0.63 -19.70 -17.14
CA SER A 326 0.53 -19.23 -15.76
C SER A 326 1.57 -19.86 -14.82
N ILE A 327 1.93 -21.13 -15.03
CA ILE A 327 3.00 -21.82 -14.28
C ILE A 327 4.36 -21.19 -14.61
N LEU A 328 4.68 -21.05 -15.90
CA LEU A 328 5.96 -20.48 -16.34
C LEU A 328 6.12 -19.03 -15.89
N ASN A 329 5.07 -18.23 -15.97
CA ASN A 329 5.09 -16.85 -15.51
C ASN A 329 5.34 -16.79 -13.99
N TYR A 330 4.66 -17.62 -13.19
CA TYR A 330 4.90 -17.70 -11.76
C TYR A 330 6.35 -18.09 -11.41
N GLU A 331 6.91 -19.04 -12.14
CA GLU A 331 8.32 -19.45 -12.04
C GLU A 331 9.28 -18.29 -12.30
N GLU A 332 9.11 -17.53 -13.38
CA GLU A 332 9.96 -16.37 -13.71
C GLU A 332 9.91 -15.29 -12.61
N TYR A 333 8.71 -15.00 -12.08
CA TYR A 333 8.56 -14.07 -10.95
C TYR A 333 9.25 -14.57 -9.68
N LEU A 334 9.27 -15.88 -9.43
CA LEU A 334 9.97 -16.50 -8.29
C LEU A 334 11.48 -16.46 -8.44
N GLU A 335 12.01 -16.78 -9.63
CA GLU A 335 13.45 -16.72 -9.91
C GLU A 335 13.97 -15.29 -9.69
N HIS A 336 13.25 -14.30 -10.23
CA HIS A 336 13.62 -12.90 -10.02
C HIS A 336 13.53 -12.48 -8.55
N LEU A 337 12.50 -12.92 -7.83
CA LEU A 337 12.38 -12.67 -6.39
C LEU A 337 13.56 -13.28 -5.61
N ASN A 338 13.92 -14.53 -5.90
CA ASN A 338 15.04 -15.20 -5.24
C ASN A 338 16.35 -14.45 -5.49
N ALA A 339 16.60 -14.01 -6.73
CA ALA A 339 17.79 -13.24 -7.08
C ALA A 339 17.86 -11.91 -6.29
N LEU A 340 16.74 -11.17 -6.20
CA LEU A 340 16.67 -9.93 -5.44
C LEU A 340 16.88 -10.15 -3.94
N VAL A 341 16.23 -11.15 -3.35
CA VAL A 341 16.39 -11.49 -1.92
C VAL A 341 17.83 -11.92 -1.62
N THR A 342 18.44 -12.73 -2.50
CA THR A 342 19.85 -13.14 -2.40
C THR A 342 20.77 -11.92 -2.40
N SER A 343 20.60 -11.01 -3.36
CA SER A 343 21.41 -9.80 -3.48
C SER A 343 21.24 -8.86 -2.28
N TYR A 344 20.02 -8.76 -1.75
CA TYR A 344 19.70 -7.97 -0.57
C TYR A 344 20.40 -8.51 0.69
N LYS A 345 20.30 -9.83 0.95
CA LYS A 345 20.91 -10.46 2.13
C LYS A 345 22.43 -10.65 2.01
N GLY A 346 22.94 -10.99 0.83
CA GLY A 346 24.36 -11.31 0.62
C GLY A 346 25.31 -10.13 0.75
N ASN A 347 24.86 -8.91 0.46
CA ASN A 347 25.76 -7.75 0.44
C ASN A 347 25.81 -6.97 1.76
N HIS A 348 24.71 -6.90 2.55
CA HIS A 348 24.62 -5.96 3.69
C HIS A 348 23.59 -6.39 4.77
N TRP A 349 23.46 -7.68 5.08
CA TRP A 349 22.53 -8.13 6.13
C TRP A 349 22.95 -7.61 7.51
N ASN A 350 22.02 -6.93 8.20
CA ASN A 350 22.12 -6.59 9.62
C ASN A 350 21.05 -7.39 10.39
N PRO A 351 21.41 -8.22 11.38
CA PRO A 351 20.47 -9.02 12.18
C PRO A 351 19.40 -8.18 12.90
N SER A 352 19.68 -6.90 13.19
CA SER A 352 18.73 -6.02 13.88
C SER A 352 17.57 -5.51 13.00
N SER A 353 17.45 -6.02 11.77
CA SER A 353 16.38 -5.67 10.80
C SER A 353 15.38 -6.81 10.58
N ASP A 354 15.46 -7.87 11.38
CA ASP A 354 14.58 -9.02 11.25
C ASP A 354 13.16 -8.69 11.72
N ILE A 355 12.18 -9.02 10.88
CA ILE A 355 10.77 -8.88 11.19
C ILE A 355 10.39 -10.06 12.10
N SER A 356 10.05 -9.76 13.34
CA SER A 356 9.60 -10.75 14.32
C SER A 356 8.24 -11.30 13.93
N ASN A 357 8.18 -12.51 13.35
CA ASN A 357 6.90 -13.18 13.06
C ASN A 357 6.18 -13.71 14.32
N ILE A 358 6.77 -13.57 15.51
CA ILE A 358 6.26 -14.17 16.76
C ILE A 358 5.68 -13.10 17.70
N GLU A 359 6.14 -11.85 17.66
CA GLU A 359 5.76 -10.85 18.68
C GLU A 359 4.54 -9.97 18.33
N ASN A 360 4.07 -9.93 17.07
CA ASN A 360 3.01 -8.99 16.65
C ASN A 360 1.77 -9.63 16.01
N VAL A 361 1.32 -10.79 16.51
CA VAL A 361 -0.01 -11.35 16.17
C VAL A 361 -1.14 -10.64 16.93
N GLU A 362 -0.82 -9.94 18.02
CA GLU A 362 -1.80 -9.17 18.79
C GLU A 362 -1.29 -7.77 19.14
N GLN A 363 -1.50 -6.78 18.26
CA GLN A 363 -1.66 -5.38 18.67
C GLN A 363 -2.42 -4.53 17.65
#